data_AF-A0A9D6CXE2-F1
#
_entry.id   AF-A0A9D6CXE2-F1
#
_cell.length_a   1.000
_cell.length_b   1.000
_cell.length_c   1.000
_cell.angle_alpha   90.00
_cell.angle_beta   90.00
_cell.angle_gamma   90.00
#
_symmetry.space_group_name_H-M   'P 1'
#
loop_
_entity.id
_entity.type
_entity.pdbx_description
1 polymer ?
#
loop_
_entity_poly.entity_id
_entity_poly.type
_entity_poly.pdbx_seq_one_letter_code
_entity_poly.pdbx_strand_id
1 'polypeptide(L)'
;MSSKERQNVQDLFLNHLRKQRVQTTVFLVNGVKLQGVITWFDNFSLLLTRDGITQMVYKHAISTVMPVDGVNLHELIGDDNFGNAE
;
A
#
# COMPACT_ATOMS: atom_id res chain seq x y z
N MET A 1 -26.48 -7.29 -10.83
CA MET A 1 -25.46 -8.32 -10.55
C MET A 1 -24.13 -7.58 -10.41
N SER A 2 -23.66 -7.38 -9.19
CA SER A 2 -22.42 -6.63 -8.95
C SER A 2 -21.26 -7.49 -9.43
N SER A 3 -20.62 -7.07 -10.52
CA SER A 3 -19.31 -7.56 -10.91
C SER A 3 -18.42 -7.46 -9.68
N LYS A 4 -17.96 -8.61 -9.14
CA LYS A 4 -16.78 -8.66 -8.27
C LYS A 4 -15.64 -8.07 -9.09
N GLU A 5 -15.50 -6.75 -9.07
CA GLU A 5 -14.34 -6.07 -9.62
C GLU A 5 -13.15 -6.72 -8.93
N ARG A 6 -12.25 -7.33 -9.73
CA ARG A 6 -10.95 -7.78 -9.24
C ARG A 6 -10.33 -6.58 -8.51
N GLN A 7 -10.39 -6.60 -7.19
CA GLN A 7 -9.90 -5.49 -6.39
C GLN A 7 -8.41 -5.34 -6.68
N ASN A 8 -8.01 -4.13 -7.10
CA ASN A 8 -6.64 -3.82 -7.47
C ASN A 8 -5.71 -4.15 -6.31
N VAL A 9 -4.68 -4.97 -6.56
CA VAL A 9 -3.69 -5.39 -5.56
C VAL A 9 -3.05 -4.19 -4.87
N GLN A 10 -2.79 -3.11 -5.61
CA GLN A 10 -2.22 -1.88 -5.06
C GLN A 10 -3.17 -1.26 -4.03
N ASP A 11 -4.45 -1.09 -4.38
CA ASP A 11 -5.42 -0.44 -3.51
C ASP A 11 -5.73 -1.30 -2.29
N LEU A 12 -5.77 -2.63 -2.45
CA LEU A 12 -5.90 -3.57 -1.35
C LEU A 12 -4.73 -3.47 -0.37
N PHE A 13 -3.51 -3.52 -0.90
CA PHE A 13 -2.29 -3.43 -0.11
C PHE A 13 -2.20 -2.09 0.64
N LEU A 14 -2.35 -0.96 -0.06
CA LEU A 14 -2.30 0.36 0.57
C LEU A 14 -3.44 0.60 1.56
N ASN A 15 -4.66 0.08 1.29
CA ASN A 15 -5.75 0.14 2.26
C ASN A 15 -5.48 -0.71 3.50
N HIS A 16 -4.87 -1.89 3.35
CA HIS A 16 -4.50 -2.71 4.49
C HIS A 16 -3.51 -1.96 5.39
N LEU A 17 -2.42 -1.44 4.81
CA LEU A 17 -1.43 -0.65 5.55
C LEU A 17 -2.05 0.56 6.26
N ARG A 18 -2.96 1.28 5.58
CA ARG A 18 -3.65 2.45 6.13
C ARG A 18 -4.57 2.09 7.29
N LYS A 19 -5.43 1.07 7.11
CA LYS A 19 -6.42 0.66 8.13
C LYS A 19 -5.75 0.14 9.39
N GLN A 20 -4.70 -0.67 9.23
CA GLN A 20 -3.96 -1.26 10.35
C GLN A 20 -2.87 -0.32 10.91
N ARG A 21 -2.70 0.87 10.32
CA ARG A 21 -1.67 1.86 10.70
C ARG A 21 -0.27 1.23 10.76
N VAL A 22 0.04 0.37 9.79
CA VAL A 22 1.30 -0.38 9.74
C VAL A 22 2.47 0.57 9.52
N GLN A 23 3.49 0.44 10.36
CA GLN A 23 4.74 1.16 10.15
C GLN A 23 5.37 0.70 8.83
N THR A 24 5.66 1.65 7.95
CA THR A 24 6.08 1.38 6.58
C THR A 24 7.34 2.17 6.24
N THR A 25 8.26 1.53 5.52
CA THR A 25 9.38 2.20 4.85
C THR A 25 9.05 2.34 3.37
N VAL A 26 9.06 3.58 2.88
CA VAL A 26 8.89 3.92 1.47
C VAL A 26 10.25 4.26 0.90
N PHE A 27 10.68 3.51 -0.10
CA PHE A 27 11.91 3.76 -0.84
C PHE A 27 11.58 4.59 -2.07
N LEU A 28 12.35 5.65 -2.29
CA LEU A 28 12.25 6.48 -3.47
C LEU A 28 13.20 5.98 -4.56
N VAL A 29 12.90 6.30 -5.83
CA VAL A 29 13.71 5.92 -7.00
C VAL A 29 15.14 6.49 -6.95
N ASN A 30 15.35 7.58 -6.20
CA ASN A 30 16.67 8.18 -5.98
C ASN A 30 17.45 7.56 -4.79
N GLY A 31 16.90 6.52 -4.15
CA GLY A 31 17.53 5.81 -3.03
C GLY A 31 17.23 6.39 -1.64
N VAL A 32 16.52 7.52 -1.53
CA VAL A 32 16.07 8.05 -0.22
C VAL A 32 15.02 7.11 0.39
N LYS A 33 15.11 6.88 1.70
CA LYS A 33 14.10 6.14 2.47
C LYS A 33 13.29 7.09 3.35
N LEU A 34 11.96 6.95 3.29
CA LEU A 34 11.01 7.62 4.16
C LEU A 34 10.37 6.58 5.07
N GLN A 35 10.12 6.94 6.33
CA GLN A 35 9.47 6.05 7.28
C GLN A 35 8.25 6.74 7.87
N GLY A 36 7.18 6.01 8.05
CA GLY A 36 5.95 6.52 8.66
C GLY A 36 4.79 5.55 8.49
N VAL A 37 3.60 6.05 8.76
CA VAL A 37 2.33 5.34 8.53
C VAL A 37 1.63 5.99 7.36
N ILE A 38 1.11 5.17 6.44
CA ILE A 38 0.29 5.65 5.33
C ILE A 38 -1.08 6.02 5.89
N THR A 39 -1.46 7.29 5.82
CA THR A 39 -2.74 7.79 6.36
C THR A 39 -3.79 8.01 5.30
N TRP A 40 -3.37 8.27 4.05
CA TRP A 40 -4.23 8.44 2.89
C TRP A 40 -3.50 8.06 1.62
N PHE A 41 -4.24 7.75 0.56
CA PHE A 41 -3.70 7.66 -0.79
C PHE A 41 -4.79 7.92 -1.83
N ASP A 42 -4.36 8.29 -3.03
CA ASP A 42 -5.20 8.36 -4.22
C ASP A 42 -4.48 7.64 -5.38
N ASN A 43 -4.85 7.92 -6.63
CA ASN A 43 -4.26 7.30 -7.81
C ASN A 43 -2.76 7.65 -7.99
N PHE A 44 -2.32 8.83 -7.58
CA PHE A 44 -0.99 9.39 -7.92
C PHE A 44 -0.10 9.68 -6.71
N SER A 45 -0.66 9.72 -5.51
CA SER A 45 0.02 10.14 -4.30
C SER A 45 -0.40 9.33 -3.07
N LEU A 46 0.41 9.38 -2.03
CA LEU A 46 0.08 8.92 -0.69
C LEU A 46 0.53 9.93 0.36
N LEU A 47 -0.17 9.96 1.49
CA LEU A 47 0.22 10.72 2.67
C LEU A 47 0.94 9.79 3.64
N LEU A 48 2.17 10.15 3.99
CA LEU A 48 2.99 9.46 4.97
C LEU A 48 3.14 10.35 6.20
N THR A 49 2.73 9.84 7.36
CA THR A 49 2.80 10.58 8.63
C THR A 49 3.82 9.94 9.56
N ARG A 50 4.69 10.77 10.15
CA ARG A 50 5.65 10.37 11.19
C ARG A 50 5.79 11.50 12.20
N ASP A 51 5.72 11.18 13.49
CA ASP A 51 5.90 12.15 14.59
C ASP A 51 4.97 13.38 14.48
N GLY A 52 3.72 13.16 14.03
CA GLY A 52 2.73 14.23 13.81
C GLY A 52 2.93 15.02 12.51
N ILE A 53 4.06 14.87 11.82
CA ILE A 53 4.35 15.53 10.55
C ILE A 53 3.83 14.66 9.41
N THR A 54 3.02 15.26 8.53
CA THR A 54 2.50 14.60 7.33
C THR A 54 3.17 15.17 6.09
N GLN A 55 3.66 14.27 5.23
CA GLN A 55 4.21 14.61 3.93
C GLN A 55 3.45 13.87 2.82
N MET A 56 3.27 14.53 1.69
CA MET A 56 2.72 13.91 0.49
C MET A 56 3.85 13.37 -0.36
N VAL A 57 3.73 12.11 -0.79
CA VAL A 57 4.70 11.42 -1.62
C VAL A 57 4.03 11.04 -2.93
N TYR A 58 4.59 11.49 -4.06
CA TYR A 58 4.10 11.10 -5.38
C TYR A 58 4.57 9.70 -5.75
N LYS A 59 3.66 8.87 -6.27
CA LYS A 59 3.95 7.46 -6.62
C LYS A 59 5.02 7.31 -7.69
N HIS A 60 5.16 8.26 -8.62
CA HIS A 60 6.22 8.20 -9.64
C HIS A 60 7.64 8.30 -9.04
N ALA A 61 7.77 8.84 -7.83
CA ALA A 61 9.03 8.93 -7.12
C ALA A 61 9.28 7.72 -6.23
N ILE A 62 8.31 6.83 -6.04
CA ILE A 62 8.39 5.65 -5.16
C ILE A 62 8.89 4.46 -5.97
N SER A 63 9.94 3.80 -5.48
CA SER A 63 10.43 2.53 -6.02
C SER A 63 9.85 1.33 -5.29
N THR A 64 9.66 1.41 -3.96
CA THR A 64 9.21 0.26 -3.16
C THR A 64 8.47 0.73 -1.91
N VAL A 65 7.42 -0.01 -1.52
CA VAL A 65 6.68 0.18 -0.25
C VAL A 65 6.85 -1.09 0.59
N MET A 66 7.55 -0.98 1.71
CA MET A 66 7.91 -2.12 2.56
C MET A 66 7.30 -1.95 3.96
N PRO A 67 6.29 -2.74 4.34
CA PRO A 67 5.78 -2.77 5.70
C PRO A 67 6.80 -3.42 6.65
N VAL A 68 6.81 -3.00 7.91
CA VAL A 68 7.66 -3.60 8.94
C VAL A 68 7.21 -5.03 9.28
N ASP A 69 5.89 -5.25 9.30
CA ASP A 69 5.29 -6.55 9.49
C ASP A 69 4.84 -7.14 8.14
N GLY A 70 4.96 -8.46 7.98
CA GLY A 70 4.53 -9.15 6.78
C GLY A 70 3.02 -8.98 6.53
N VAL A 71 2.64 -8.72 5.28
CA VAL A 71 1.23 -8.64 4.86
C VAL A 71 0.87 -9.92 4.11
N ASN A 72 -0.09 -10.69 4.62
CA ASN A 72 -0.61 -11.86 3.90
C ASN A 72 -1.63 -11.41 2.85
N LEU A 73 -1.20 -11.32 1.60
CA LEU A 73 -2.06 -10.89 0.50
C LEU A 73 -3.09 -11.95 0.10
N HIS A 74 -2.82 -13.24 0.32
CA HIS A 74 -3.79 -14.33 0.05
C HIS A 74 -5.02 -14.19 0.93
N GLU A 75 -4.83 -13.89 2.21
CA GLU A 75 -5.94 -13.60 3.13
C GLU A 75 -6.74 -12.36 2.72
N LEU A 76 -6.09 -11.35 2.14
CA LEU A 76 -6.75 -10.11 1.73
C LEU A 76 -7.56 -10.23 0.44
N ILE A 77 -7.12 -11.07 -0.49
CA ILE A 77 -7.74 -11.23 -1.81
C ILE A 77 -8.78 -12.38 -1.81
N GLY A 78 -8.65 -13.32 -0.87
CA GLY A 78 -9.43 -14.55 -0.81
C GLY A 78 -8.98 -15.56 -1.89
N ASP A 79 -8.85 -16.83 -1.52
CA ASP A 79 -8.35 -17.87 -2.44
C ASP A 79 -9.14 -17.98 -3.75
N ASP A 80 -10.43 -17.66 -3.73
CA ASP A 80 -11.32 -17.65 -4.91
C ASP A 80 -10.84 -16.73 -6.06
N ASN A 81 -10.03 -15.71 -5.76
CA ASN A 81 -9.57 -14.73 -6.76
C ASN A 81 -8.22 -15.09 -7.40
N PHE A 82 -7.46 -16.00 -6.79
CA PHE A 82 -6.18 -16.49 -7.33
C PHE A 82 -6.34 -17.79 -8.17
N GLY A 83 -7.50 -18.46 -8.08
CA GLY A 83 -7.76 -19.76 -8.71
C GLY A 83 -8.10 -19.78 -10.21
N ASN A 84 -7.60 -18.85 -11.03
CA ASN A 84 -7.76 -18.93 -12.50
C ASN A 84 -6.52 -18.43 -13.24
N ALA A 85 -5.35 -18.90 -12.84
CA ALA A 85 -4.10 -18.71 -13.57
C ALA A 85 -3.41 -20.07 -13.80
N GLU A 86 -4.11 -20.96 -14.52
CA GLU A 86 -3.48 -21.94 -15.41
C GLU A 86 -3.77 -21.54 -16.86
#